data_AF-F5Z895-F1
#
_entry.id   AF-F5Z895-F1
#
_cell.length_a   1.000
_cell.length_b   1.000
_cell.length_c   1.000
_cell.angle_alpha   90.00
_cell.angle_beta   90.00
_cell.angle_gamma   90.00
#
_symmetry.space_group_name_H-M   'P 1'
#
loop_
_entity.id
_entity.type
_entity.pdbx_description
1 polymer ?
#
loop_
_entity_poly.entity_id
_entity_poly.type
_entity_poly.pdbx_seq_one_letter_code
_entity_poly.pdbx_strand_id
1 'polypeptide(L)'
;MVSKTVKTICAEQWRYWLRTKVATTVLILGSVLTLAALVVNSFHIEEAAHAREHLQHEAEERFLSQPDKHPHRMVHYGHYVFRTPTPLSVIEPGVDTYTGNAIFLEGHRQNSAMFAEQRQSAGLTRFSSLTPSFLALVLAPLFIILIGYGSVSREREAGTLTLLLTQGASRWQLVLGKLVALMLASGIFLLPLLLACVYVAFSNESALVVTLFCLGYMLYFMLWAVVVTACSTLFEKSSASFTVLIVIWMSACILLPRMGSSVATSLEPSIGKLEADFKVEEKLRSLGDGHDVNDPAFVTLKQDLLEKYNVDSVDDLPVNFRGIVAQYSEQRQAVVINEFAESRMQEELAQARIARQFGWLSPTVALRSFSTLLAGTSIETHHRFLREAEMLRMQFVQGLNKVHVEKLDYKLDMSRNDSEEAADKAVVQASNWAVLSEFSFQPEAPVARLSSAAMYCLQLLLWVGVAVLLLNLAVRRLNP
;
A
#
# COMPACT_ATOMS: atom_id res chain seq x y z
N MET A 1 -21.89 -27.62 19.65
CA MET A 1 -21.46 -28.95 20.14
C MET A 1 -21.07 -29.83 18.96
N VAL A 2 -19.78 -30.11 18.78
CA VAL A 2 -19.30 -31.01 17.72
C VAL A 2 -19.57 -32.46 18.14
N SER A 3 -20.30 -33.23 17.33
CA SER A 3 -20.63 -34.64 17.59
C SER A 3 -19.37 -35.47 17.85
N LYS A 4 -19.45 -36.47 18.75
CA LYS A 4 -18.36 -37.40 19.07
C LYS A 4 -17.76 -38.03 17.81
N THR A 5 -18.61 -38.37 16.84
CA THR A 5 -18.21 -38.93 15.54
C THR A 5 -17.32 -37.99 14.74
N VAL A 6 -17.65 -36.70 14.67
CA VAL A 6 -16.87 -35.68 13.95
C VAL A 6 -15.48 -35.54 14.55
N LYS A 7 -15.38 -35.54 15.90
CA LYS A 7 -14.09 -35.50 16.59
C LYS A 7 -13.23 -36.73 16.29
N THR A 8 -13.83 -37.93 16.28
CA THR A 8 -13.12 -39.16 15.92
C THR A 8 -12.59 -39.12 14.49
N ILE A 9 -13.42 -38.70 13.53
CA ILE A 9 -13.02 -38.60 12.11
C ILE A 9 -11.90 -37.58 11.93
N CYS A 10 -11.97 -36.45 12.64
CA CYS A 10 -10.90 -35.45 12.66
C CYS A 10 -9.58 -36.03 13.19
N ALA A 11 -9.63 -36.74 14.33
CA ALA A 11 -8.45 -37.35 14.95
C ALA A 11 -7.82 -38.42 14.05
N GLU A 12 -8.63 -39.26 13.41
CA GLU A 12 -8.14 -40.27 12.46
C GLU A 12 -7.49 -39.64 11.22
N GLN A 13 -8.05 -38.55 10.70
CA GLN A 13 -7.45 -37.83 9.58
C GLN A 13 -6.05 -37.29 9.94
N TRP A 14 -5.89 -36.76 11.15
CA TRP A 14 -4.60 -36.31 11.67
C TRP A 14 -3.60 -37.46 11.86
N ARG A 15 -4.04 -38.61 12.41
CA ARG A 15 -3.22 -39.83 12.51
C ARG A 15 -2.72 -40.29 11.15
N TYR A 16 -3.59 -40.27 10.14
CA TYR A 16 -3.21 -40.59 8.77
C TYR A 16 -2.12 -39.65 8.23
N TRP A 17 -2.31 -38.34 8.41
CA TRP A 17 -1.36 -37.32 7.94
C TRP A 17 0.01 -37.46 8.62
N LEU A 18 0.02 -37.74 9.92
CA LEU A 18 1.25 -38.04 10.65
C LEU A 18 1.96 -39.29 10.14
N ARG A 19 1.20 -40.35 9.79
CA ARG A 19 1.76 -41.60 9.26
C ARG A 19 2.37 -41.44 7.87
N THR A 20 1.70 -40.69 7.00
CA THR A 20 2.12 -40.52 5.59
C THR A 20 3.25 -39.52 5.40
N LYS A 21 3.56 -38.73 6.43
CA LYS A 21 4.62 -37.71 6.49
C LYS A 21 4.48 -36.54 5.51
N VAL A 22 3.84 -36.71 4.34
CA VAL A 22 3.65 -35.64 3.34
C VAL A 22 2.97 -34.41 3.96
N ALA A 23 1.82 -34.60 4.62
CA ALA A 23 1.11 -33.50 5.25
C ALA A 23 1.93 -32.85 6.38
N THR A 24 2.66 -33.64 7.16
CA THR A 24 3.57 -33.13 8.20
C THR A 24 4.72 -32.32 7.61
N THR A 25 5.34 -32.78 6.52
CA THR A 25 6.40 -32.05 5.81
C THR A 25 5.88 -30.73 5.27
N VAL A 26 4.70 -30.73 4.63
CA VAL A 26 4.06 -29.50 4.12
C VAL A 26 3.75 -28.53 5.26
N LEU A 27 3.22 -29.03 6.39
CA LEU A 27 2.94 -28.24 7.59
C LEU A 27 4.19 -27.61 8.20
N ILE A 28 5.25 -28.38 8.41
CA ILE A 28 6.52 -27.88 8.95
C ILE A 28 7.11 -26.86 7.98
N LEU A 29 7.23 -27.21 6.70
CA LEU A 29 7.84 -26.34 5.69
C LEU A 29 7.09 -25.01 5.58
N GLY A 30 5.76 -25.03 5.42
CA GLY A 30 4.99 -23.81 5.29
C GLY A 30 4.98 -22.97 6.57
N SER A 31 4.99 -23.60 7.76
CA SER A 31 5.06 -22.87 9.04
C SER A 31 6.43 -22.21 9.23
N VAL A 32 7.52 -22.93 8.93
CA VAL A 32 8.89 -22.39 8.98
C VAL A 32 9.05 -21.25 7.98
N LEU A 33 8.57 -21.41 6.75
CA LEU A 33 8.61 -20.35 5.73
C LEU A 33 7.83 -19.11 6.15
N THR A 34 6.63 -19.29 6.69
CA THR A 34 5.79 -18.17 7.15
C THR A 34 6.42 -17.46 8.35
N LEU A 35 6.97 -18.22 9.30
CA LEU A 35 7.67 -17.65 10.46
C LEU A 35 8.96 -16.92 10.03
N ALA A 36 9.76 -17.51 9.14
CA ALA A 36 10.98 -16.90 8.64
C ALA A 36 10.70 -15.59 7.90
N ALA A 37 9.71 -15.59 6.99
CA ALA A 37 9.28 -14.39 6.29
C ALA A 37 8.78 -13.31 7.24
N LEU A 38 8.01 -13.70 8.26
CA LEU A 38 7.54 -12.77 9.28
C LEU A 38 8.70 -12.15 10.07
N VAL A 39 9.62 -12.97 10.58
CA VAL A 39 10.77 -12.50 11.36
C VAL A 39 11.64 -11.56 10.53
N VAL A 40 11.98 -11.94 9.29
CA VAL A 40 12.77 -11.11 8.38
C VAL A 40 12.05 -9.79 8.09
N ASN A 41 10.74 -9.83 7.81
CA ASN A 41 9.99 -8.62 7.50
C ASN A 41 9.77 -7.73 8.73
N SER A 42 9.63 -8.29 9.94
CA SER A 42 9.56 -7.53 11.19
C SER A 42 10.83 -6.73 11.41
N PHE A 43 12.00 -7.37 11.33
CA PHE A 43 13.29 -6.67 11.46
C PHE A 43 13.46 -5.58 10.41
N HIS A 44 13.13 -5.88 9.16
CA HIS A 44 13.22 -4.90 8.06
C HIS A 44 12.32 -3.69 8.28
N ILE A 45 11.08 -3.89 8.72
CA ILE A 45 10.13 -2.81 8.98
C ILE A 45 10.53 -1.99 10.21
N GLU A 46 11.00 -2.62 11.28
CA GLU A 46 11.47 -1.93 12.49
C GLU A 46 12.71 -1.09 12.21
N GLU A 47 13.70 -1.63 11.50
CA GLU A 47 14.90 -0.90 11.06
C GLU A 47 14.53 0.26 10.14
N ALA A 48 13.62 0.03 9.17
CA ALA A 48 13.15 1.07 8.28
C ALA A 48 12.37 2.17 9.00
N ALA A 49 11.59 1.84 10.03
CA ALA A 49 10.87 2.82 10.85
C ALA A 49 11.85 3.72 11.60
N HIS A 50 12.78 3.13 12.36
CA HIS A 50 13.79 3.88 13.10
C HIS A 50 14.71 4.72 12.21
N ALA A 51 15.17 4.16 11.09
CA ALA A 51 16.03 4.90 10.15
C ALA A 51 15.29 6.11 9.55
N ARG A 52 14.02 5.96 9.17
CA ARG A 52 13.23 7.05 8.58
C ARG A 52 12.87 8.13 9.58
N GLU A 53 12.54 7.76 10.82
CA GLU A 53 12.31 8.71 11.91
C GLU A 53 13.58 9.52 12.22
N HIS A 54 14.73 8.84 12.31
CA HIS A 54 16.01 9.51 12.51
C HIS A 54 16.36 10.46 11.35
N LEU A 55 16.20 10.02 10.11
CA LEU A 55 16.44 10.84 8.92
C LEU A 55 15.47 12.03 8.81
N GLN A 56 14.22 11.88 9.26
CA GLN A 56 13.26 12.99 9.32
C GLN A 56 13.77 14.08 10.27
N HIS A 57 14.13 13.71 11.51
CA HIS A 57 14.67 14.66 12.48
C HIS A 57 15.99 15.29 12.00
N GLU A 58 16.89 14.51 11.42
CA GLU A 58 18.15 15.03 10.89
C GLU A 58 17.94 16.00 9.72
N ALA A 59 16.97 15.72 8.83
CA ALA A 59 16.62 16.62 7.73
C ALA A 59 16.00 17.93 8.23
N GLU A 60 15.21 17.89 9.30
CA GLU A 60 14.62 19.07 9.94
C GLU A 60 15.70 19.91 10.62
N GLU A 61 16.57 19.28 11.41
CA GLU A 61 17.68 19.96 12.10
C GLU A 61 18.65 20.61 11.10
N ARG A 62 18.99 19.91 10.01
CA ARG A 62 19.86 20.45 8.94
C ARG A 62 19.24 21.64 8.21
N PHE A 63 17.93 21.65 8.03
CA PHE A 63 17.21 22.78 7.44
C PHE A 63 17.22 23.98 8.39
N LEU A 64 16.87 23.77 9.66
CA LEU A 64 16.80 24.83 10.66
C LEU A 64 18.17 25.42 11.02
N SER A 65 19.24 24.61 10.95
CA SER A 65 20.62 25.02 11.22
C SER A 65 21.33 25.68 10.03
N GLN A 66 20.65 25.88 8.90
CA GLN A 66 21.23 26.63 7.79
C GLN A 66 21.63 28.05 8.25
N PRO A 67 22.80 28.55 7.84
CA PRO A 67 23.25 29.88 8.23
C PRO A 67 22.40 30.97 7.57
N ASP A 68 22.76 32.22 7.84
CA ASP A 68 22.23 33.37 7.11
C ASP A 68 22.39 33.15 5.60
N LYS A 69 21.29 33.27 4.88
CA LYS A 69 21.24 32.91 3.46
C LYS A 69 20.21 33.77 2.75
N HIS A 70 20.35 33.85 1.43
CA HIS A 70 19.30 34.43 0.60
C HIS A 70 18.07 33.51 0.64
N PRO A 71 16.84 34.00 0.91
CA PRO A 71 15.64 33.15 1.02
C PRO A 71 15.41 32.25 -0.20
N HIS A 72 15.60 32.75 -1.42
CA HIS A 72 15.55 31.92 -2.63
C HIS A 72 16.57 30.77 -2.65
N ARG A 73 17.78 30.93 -2.08
CA ARG A 73 18.75 29.83 -1.94
C ARG A 73 18.30 28.78 -0.91
N MET A 74 17.40 29.15 0.00
CA MET A 74 16.78 28.23 0.95
C MET A 74 15.64 27.43 0.30
N VAL A 75 14.91 28.05 -0.63
CA VAL A 75 13.88 27.38 -1.45
C VAL A 75 14.46 26.21 -2.27
N HIS A 76 15.66 26.39 -2.83
CA HIS A 76 16.40 25.33 -3.55
C HIS A 76 17.21 24.40 -2.65
N TYR A 77 17.55 24.82 -1.42
CA TYR A 77 18.17 23.92 -0.45
C TYR A 77 17.21 22.78 -0.11
N GLY A 78 15.92 23.11 0.04
CA GLY A 78 14.84 22.14 0.16
C GLY A 78 14.88 21.36 1.47
N HIS A 79 14.00 20.38 1.57
CA HIS A 79 13.84 19.54 2.77
C HIS A 79 13.35 18.14 2.38
N TYR A 80 13.73 17.10 3.13
CA TYR A 80 13.26 15.74 2.88
C TYR A 80 12.12 15.38 3.82
N VAL A 81 11.07 14.78 3.27
CA VAL A 81 10.03 14.12 4.07
C VAL A 81 10.06 12.62 3.88
N PHE A 82 9.92 11.89 4.97
CA PHE A 82 9.94 10.44 5.01
C PHE A 82 8.60 9.87 5.45
N ARG A 83 8.18 8.80 4.79
CA ARG A 83 7.00 8.02 5.18
C ARG A 83 7.41 6.84 6.02
N THR A 84 7.04 6.85 7.30
CA THR A 84 7.24 5.71 8.19
C THR A 84 6.30 4.55 7.82
N PRO A 85 6.75 3.29 7.93
CA PRO A 85 5.90 2.14 7.69
C PRO A 85 4.75 2.08 8.71
N THR A 86 3.57 1.65 8.26
CA THR A 86 2.42 1.42 9.16
C THR A 86 2.61 0.13 9.98
N PRO A 87 2.07 -0.01 11.20
CA PRO A 87 2.29 -1.20 12.01
C PRO A 87 1.94 -2.54 11.33
N LEU A 88 0.86 -2.57 10.53
CA LEU A 88 0.42 -3.77 9.79
C LEU A 88 1.22 -4.05 8.50
N SER A 89 2.13 -3.17 8.08
CA SER A 89 2.97 -3.40 6.88
C SER A 89 3.98 -4.54 7.08
N VAL A 90 4.23 -4.94 8.34
CA VAL A 90 4.97 -6.17 8.70
C VAL A 90 4.31 -7.40 8.07
N ILE A 91 3.00 -7.39 7.84
CA ILE A 91 2.28 -8.50 7.21
C ILE A 91 1.88 -8.13 5.78
N GLU A 92 1.27 -6.97 5.61
CA GLU A 92 0.70 -6.50 4.35
C GLU A 92 1.36 -5.17 3.93
N PRO A 93 2.52 -5.21 3.25
CA PRO A 93 3.22 -4.00 2.81
C PRO A 93 2.54 -3.32 1.62
N GLY A 94 1.55 -3.96 0.97
CA GLY A 94 0.72 -3.35 -0.06
C GLY A 94 1.52 -2.72 -1.21
N VAL A 95 1.29 -1.43 -1.46
CA VAL A 95 2.00 -0.68 -2.52
C VAL A 95 3.37 -0.15 -2.08
N ASP A 96 3.69 -0.17 -0.78
CA ASP A 96 4.87 0.49 -0.21
C ASP A 96 6.19 -0.11 -0.73
N THR A 97 6.19 -1.36 -1.18
CA THR A 97 7.34 -2.01 -1.83
C THR A 97 7.59 -1.50 -3.26
N TYR A 98 6.57 -0.92 -3.89
CA TYR A 98 6.59 -0.41 -5.26
C TYR A 98 6.63 1.12 -5.34
N THR A 99 6.13 1.79 -4.30
CA THR A 99 6.12 3.24 -4.17
C THR A 99 7.35 3.73 -3.42
N GLY A 100 7.79 4.96 -3.69
CA GLY A 100 8.86 5.57 -2.91
C GLY A 100 8.41 5.94 -1.50
N ASN A 101 9.37 6.00 -0.58
CA ASN A 101 9.16 6.26 0.85
C ASN A 101 9.78 7.57 1.34
N ALA A 102 10.43 8.34 0.45
CA ALA A 102 10.95 9.66 0.75
C ALA A 102 10.71 10.63 -0.42
N ILE A 103 10.53 11.91 -0.15
CA ILE A 103 10.36 12.96 -1.16
C ILE A 103 11.26 14.14 -0.81
N PHE A 104 12.01 14.63 -1.80
CA PHE A 104 12.73 15.89 -1.68
C PHE A 104 11.81 17.05 -2.06
N LEU A 105 11.60 17.98 -1.14
CA LEU A 105 10.74 19.15 -1.30
C LEU A 105 11.60 20.37 -1.64
N GLU A 106 11.31 21.04 -2.75
CA GLU A 106 12.00 22.24 -3.20
C GLU A 106 11.02 23.20 -3.91
N GLY A 107 11.49 24.41 -4.23
CA GLY A 107 10.71 25.33 -5.07
C GLY A 107 10.67 24.91 -6.54
N HIS A 108 9.67 25.42 -7.26
CA HIS A 108 9.51 25.27 -8.72
C HIS A 108 9.27 23.84 -9.23
N ARG A 109 9.38 22.82 -8.37
CA ARG A 109 9.27 21.41 -8.74
C ARG A 109 8.52 20.60 -7.70
N GLN A 110 7.75 19.64 -8.18
CA GLN A 110 7.18 18.57 -7.37
C GLN A 110 7.91 17.27 -7.70
N ASN A 111 8.78 16.82 -6.80
CA ASN A 111 9.59 15.62 -7.02
C ASN A 111 8.78 14.33 -6.84
N SER A 112 9.17 13.30 -7.58
CA SER A 112 8.63 11.95 -7.40
C SER A 112 9.16 11.32 -6.11
N ALA A 113 8.35 10.46 -5.46
CA ALA A 113 8.82 9.66 -4.34
C ALA A 113 9.97 8.71 -4.75
N MET A 114 11.00 8.67 -3.92
CA MET A 114 12.25 7.93 -4.12
C MET A 114 12.33 6.67 -3.25
N PHE A 115 13.28 5.78 -3.57
CA PHE A 115 13.58 4.55 -2.81
C PHE A 115 12.45 3.50 -2.78
N ALA A 116 11.86 3.21 -3.94
CA ALA A 116 10.99 2.04 -4.09
C ALA A 116 11.84 0.74 -4.07
N GLU A 117 11.64 -0.11 -3.05
CA GLU A 117 12.44 -1.31 -2.80
C GLU A 117 12.53 -2.23 -4.02
N GLN A 118 11.42 -2.45 -4.72
CA GLN A 118 11.37 -3.38 -5.85
C GLN A 118 12.01 -2.81 -7.12
N ARG A 119 12.20 -1.49 -7.20
CA ARG A 119 12.99 -0.87 -8.29
C ARG A 119 14.49 -1.02 -8.02
N GLN A 120 14.89 -1.24 -6.77
CA GLN A 120 16.28 -1.43 -6.35
C GLN A 120 16.70 -2.91 -6.36
N SER A 121 15.76 -3.87 -6.27
CA SER A 121 16.07 -5.29 -6.44
C SER A 121 16.49 -5.58 -7.89
N ALA A 122 17.74 -5.97 -8.09
CA ALA A 122 18.25 -6.39 -9.40
C ALA A 122 17.35 -7.50 -9.98
N GLY A 123 16.97 -7.36 -11.26
CA GLY A 123 15.84 -8.02 -11.94
C GLY A 123 15.79 -9.56 -12.03
N LEU A 124 16.48 -10.30 -11.16
CA LEU A 124 16.46 -11.77 -11.09
C LEU A 124 15.39 -12.34 -10.14
N THR A 125 14.69 -11.53 -9.37
CA THR A 125 13.66 -12.03 -8.44
C THR A 125 12.40 -11.17 -8.48
N ARG A 126 11.46 -11.43 -9.40
CA ARG A 126 10.05 -11.00 -9.18
C ARG A 126 9.42 -11.66 -7.94
N PHE A 127 10.12 -12.61 -7.31
CA PHE A 127 9.88 -13.18 -5.99
C PHE A 127 10.72 -12.52 -4.86
N SER A 128 11.33 -11.35 -5.09
CA SER A 128 12.33 -10.73 -4.19
C SER A 128 11.81 -10.41 -2.79
N SER A 129 10.50 -10.26 -2.60
CA SER A 129 9.90 -10.09 -1.28
C SER A 129 8.92 -11.24 -1.03
N LEU A 130 9.39 -12.29 -0.37
CA LEU A 130 8.54 -13.34 0.19
C LEU A 130 7.79 -12.77 1.41
N THR A 131 6.90 -11.81 1.18
CA THR A 131 6.16 -11.14 2.26
C THR A 131 5.21 -12.14 2.95
N PRO A 132 4.91 -11.95 4.25
CA PRO A 132 3.94 -12.81 4.94
C PRO A 132 2.56 -12.85 4.25
N SER A 133 2.08 -11.70 3.75
CA SER A 133 0.87 -11.61 2.93
C SER A 133 0.93 -12.43 1.64
N PHE A 134 2.06 -12.42 0.91
CA PHE A 134 2.21 -13.23 -0.30
C PHE A 134 2.16 -14.73 0.02
N LEU A 135 2.85 -15.16 1.07
CA LEU A 135 2.81 -16.54 1.54
C LEU A 135 1.37 -16.94 1.91
N ALA A 136 0.66 -16.11 2.66
CA ALA A 136 -0.72 -16.37 3.08
C ALA A 136 -1.72 -16.36 1.91
N LEU A 137 -1.57 -15.46 0.94
CA LEU A 137 -2.51 -15.32 -0.18
C LEU A 137 -2.27 -16.33 -1.30
N VAL A 138 -1.01 -16.68 -1.60
CA VAL A 138 -0.65 -17.49 -2.77
C VAL A 138 -0.19 -18.89 -2.40
N LEU A 139 0.74 -19.02 -1.44
CA LEU A 139 1.32 -20.34 -1.09
C LEU A 139 0.46 -21.14 -0.12
N ALA A 140 -0.17 -20.50 0.88
CA ALA A 140 -0.99 -21.21 1.85
C ALA A 140 -2.17 -21.96 1.20
N PRO A 141 -2.90 -21.40 0.23
CA PRO A 141 -3.89 -22.16 -0.54
C PRO A 141 -3.32 -23.44 -1.19
N LEU A 142 -2.11 -23.36 -1.75
CA LEU A 142 -1.45 -24.51 -2.35
C LEU A 142 -1.11 -25.58 -1.30
N PHE A 143 -0.63 -25.17 -0.12
CA PHE A 143 -0.38 -26.10 0.99
C PHE A 143 -1.67 -26.74 1.50
N ILE A 144 -2.75 -25.98 1.63
CA ILE A 144 -4.07 -26.51 2.02
C ILE A 144 -4.57 -27.52 0.98
N ILE A 145 -4.39 -27.23 -0.32
CA ILE A 145 -4.71 -28.17 -1.42
C ILE A 145 -3.88 -29.45 -1.28
N LEU A 146 -2.56 -29.36 -1.13
CA LEU A 146 -1.67 -30.52 -1.04
C LEU A 146 -2.02 -31.45 0.13
N ILE A 147 -2.46 -30.89 1.26
CA ILE A 147 -2.86 -31.67 2.44
C ILE A 147 -4.26 -32.28 2.26
N GLY A 148 -5.18 -31.53 1.64
CA GLY A 148 -6.61 -31.82 1.68
C GLY A 148 -7.24 -32.41 0.40
N TYR A 149 -6.56 -32.38 -0.76
CA TYR A 149 -7.16 -32.73 -2.05
C TYR A 149 -7.75 -34.16 -2.08
N GLY A 150 -7.11 -35.08 -1.36
CA GLY A 150 -7.50 -36.48 -1.23
C GLY A 150 -8.19 -36.83 0.09
N SER A 151 -8.74 -35.85 0.83
CA SER A 151 -9.31 -36.08 2.17
C SER A 151 -10.54 -36.99 2.16
N VAL A 152 -11.40 -36.89 1.14
CA VAL A 152 -12.62 -37.69 0.97
C VAL A 152 -12.50 -38.62 -0.24
N SER A 153 -12.01 -38.13 -1.39
CA SER A 153 -11.87 -38.92 -2.63
C SER A 153 -11.05 -40.19 -2.43
N ARG A 154 -10.01 -40.14 -1.59
CA ARG A 154 -9.18 -41.32 -1.28
C ARG A 154 -9.96 -42.43 -0.59
N GLU A 155 -10.89 -42.10 0.30
CA GLU A 155 -11.74 -43.11 0.96
C GLU A 155 -12.74 -43.71 -0.01
N ARG A 156 -13.17 -42.93 -1.01
CA ARG A 156 -14.00 -43.44 -2.11
C ARG A 156 -13.19 -44.38 -3.02
N GLU A 157 -11.99 -43.98 -3.43
CA GLU A 157 -11.08 -44.82 -4.25
C GLU A 157 -10.70 -46.13 -3.55
N ALA A 158 -10.52 -46.09 -2.23
CA ALA A 158 -10.20 -47.27 -1.43
C ALA A 158 -11.43 -48.13 -1.07
N GLY A 159 -12.64 -47.72 -1.46
CA GLY A 159 -13.89 -48.41 -1.11
C GLY A 159 -14.27 -48.34 0.37
N THR A 160 -13.54 -47.58 1.19
CA THR A 160 -13.78 -47.48 2.64
C THR A 160 -14.91 -46.50 2.97
N LEU A 161 -15.27 -45.60 2.06
CA LEU A 161 -16.39 -44.68 2.23
C LEU A 161 -17.73 -45.42 2.46
N THR A 162 -18.00 -46.46 1.68
CA THR A 162 -19.21 -47.30 1.80
C THR A 162 -19.25 -48.00 3.16
N LEU A 163 -18.11 -48.49 3.63
CA LEU A 163 -17.98 -49.10 4.95
C LEU A 163 -18.32 -48.11 6.08
N LEU A 164 -17.80 -46.87 6.00
CA LEU A 164 -18.06 -45.84 7.02
C LEU A 164 -19.54 -45.43 7.05
N LEU A 165 -20.18 -45.31 5.89
CA LEU A 165 -21.60 -44.96 5.79
C LEU A 165 -22.51 -46.09 6.30
N THR A 166 -22.18 -47.35 6.01
CA THR A 166 -22.95 -48.52 6.49
C THR A 166 -22.79 -48.76 8.00
N GLN A 167 -21.66 -48.37 8.58
CA GLN A 167 -21.42 -48.39 10.03
C GLN A 167 -22.13 -47.25 10.79
N GLY A 168 -22.94 -46.43 10.11
CA GLY A 168 -23.81 -45.43 10.75
C GLY A 168 -23.24 -44.01 10.78
N ALA A 169 -22.10 -43.74 10.15
CA ALA A 169 -21.63 -42.36 9.99
C ALA A 169 -22.49 -41.63 8.94
N SER A 170 -23.02 -40.45 9.29
CA SER A 170 -23.72 -39.63 8.29
C SER A 170 -22.73 -38.93 7.34
N ARG A 171 -23.18 -38.65 6.10
CA ARG A 171 -22.43 -37.89 5.09
C ARG A 171 -21.90 -36.55 5.65
N TRP A 172 -22.73 -35.85 6.40
CA TRP A 172 -22.36 -34.59 7.06
C TRP A 172 -21.28 -34.77 8.12
N GLN A 173 -21.36 -35.81 8.95
CA GLN A 173 -20.35 -36.06 9.98
C GLN A 173 -18.98 -36.39 9.37
N LEU A 174 -18.95 -37.14 8.26
CA LEU A 174 -17.73 -37.42 7.50
C LEU A 174 -17.10 -36.15 6.96
N VAL A 175 -17.84 -35.38 6.17
CA VAL A 175 -17.32 -34.17 5.54
C VAL A 175 -16.91 -33.12 6.57
N LEU A 176 -17.71 -32.88 7.62
CA LEU A 176 -17.36 -31.95 8.68
C LEU A 176 -16.12 -32.39 9.48
N GLY A 177 -15.94 -33.69 9.72
CA GLY A 177 -14.75 -34.20 10.41
C GLY A 177 -13.47 -33.95 9.61
N LYS A 178 -13.52 -34.18 8.29
CA LYS A 178 -12.40 -33.89 7.38
C LYS A 178 -12.15 -32.37 7.26
N LEU A 179 -13.21 -31.59 7.17
CA LEU A 179 -13.13 -30.14 7.07
C LEU A 179 -12.50 -29.54 8.33
N VAL A 180 -12.94 -29.92 9.52
CA VAL A 180 -12.35 -29.45 10.79
C VAL A 180 -10.88 -29.85 10.90
N ALA A 181 -10.53 -31.08 10.49
CA ALA A 181 -9.13 -31.49 10.44
C ALA A 181 -8.27 -30.57 9.56
N LEU A 182 -8.78 -30.23 8.37
CA LEU A 182 -8.10 -29.34 7.43
C LEU A 182 -8.06 -27.89 7.92
N MET A 183 -9.14 -27.39 8.55
CA MET A 183 -9.15 -26.06 9.18
C MET A 183 -8.09 -25.96 10.28
N LEU A 184 -7.99 -26.96 11.15
CA LEU A 184 -6.97 -27.00 12.20
C LEU A 184 -5.55 -27.04 11.62
N ALA A 185 -5.33 -27.84 10.57
CA ALA A 185 -4.04 -27.89 9.87
C ALA A 185 -3.71 -26.53 9.23
N SER A 186 -4.68 -25.89 8.59
CA SER A 186 -4.52 -24.55 8.02
C SER A 186 -4.29 -23.47 9.09
N GLY A 187 -4.89 -23.64 10.27
CA GLY A 187 -4.71 -22.74 11.42
C GLY A 187 -3.28 -22.72 11.95
N ILE A 188 -2.53 -23.84 11.84
CA ILE A 188 -1.11 -23.86 12.21
C ILE A 188 -0.29 -22.95 11.29
N PHE A 189 -0.57 -22.95 9.97
CA PHE A 189 0.08 -22.03 9.04
C PHE A 189 -0.28 -20.56 9.31
N LEU A 190 -1.51 -20.32 9.74
CA LEU A 190 -2.00 -18.98 10.03
C LEU A 190 -1.46 -18.44 11.37
N LEU A 191 -1.07 -19.33 12.29
CA LEU A 191 -0.68 -18.97 13.66
C LEU A 191 0.44 -17.92 13.74
N PRO A 192 1.56 -18.01 13.00
CA PRO A 192 2.60 -16.98 13.04
C PRO A 192 2.06 -15.59 12.67
N LEU A 193 1.19 -15.51 11.66
CA LEU A 193 0.58 -14.26 11.22
C LEU A 193 -0.37 -13.68 12.29
N LEU A 194 -1.15 -14.53 12.98
CA LEU A 194 -2.00 -14.09 14.09
C LEU A 194 -1.19 -13.60 15.28
N LEU A 195 -0.08 -14.27 15.60
CA LEU A 195 0.83 -13.82 16.66
C LEU A 195 1.46 -12.46 16.33
N ALA A 196 1.83 -12.23 15.06
CA ALA A 196 2.28 -10.93 14.59
C ALA A 196 1.21 -9.85 14.76
N CYS A 197 -0.05 -10.15 14.43
CA CYS A 197 -1.16 -9.22 14.64
C CYS A 197 -1.35 -8.87 16.12
N VAL A 198 -1.19 -9.85 17.02
CA VAL A 198 -1.22 -9.61 18.47
C VAL A 198 -0.09 -8.69 18.89
N TYR A 199 1.13 -8.90 18.39
CA TYR A 199 2.26 -7.99 18.64
C TYR A 199 1.96 -6.56 18.16
N VAL A 200 1.44 -6.42 16.93
CA VAL A 200 1.04 -5.11 16.36
C VAL A 200 -0.08 -4.43 17.16
N ALA A 201 -0.98 -5.19 17.78
CA ALA A 201 -2.02 -4.62 18.64
C ALA A 201 -1.46 -3.89 19.87
N PHE A 202 -0.23 -4.20 20.30
CA PHE A 202 0.46 -3.49 21.38
C PHE A 202 1.22 -2.24 20.89
N SER A 203 1.30 -2.00 19.57
CA SER A 203 2.01 -0.87 18.96
C SER A 203 1.09 0.32 18.64
N ASN A 204 0.13 0.63 19.51
CA ASN A 204 -0.88 1.70 19.36
C ASN A 204 -1.80 1.60 18.12
N GLU A 205 -1.84 0.46 17.43
CA GLU A 205 -2.80 0.22 16.35
C GLU A 205 -4.20 -0.06 16.93
N SER A 206 -5.25 0.31 16.18
CA SER A 206 -6.63 0.07 16.64
C SER A 206 -6.93 -1.43 16.77
N ALA A 207 -7.32 -1.86 17.96
CA ALA A 207 -7.71 -3.25 18.24
C ALA A 207 -8.80 -3.77 17.29
N LEU A 208 -9.70 -2.88 16.85
CA LEU A 208 -10.77 -3.22 15.92
C LEU A 208 -10.24 -3.42 14.48
N VAL A 209 -9.26 -2.62 14.03
CA VAL A 209 -8.58 -2.81 12.74
C VAL A 209 -7.83 -4.14 12.74
N VAL A 210 -7.05 -4.40 13.79
CA VAL A 210 -6.31 -5.67 13.93
C VAL A 210 -7.25 -6.87 13.97
N THR A 211 -8.35 -6.79 14.72
CA THR A 211 -9.34 -7.88 14.80
C THR A 211 -9.97 -8.17 13.44
N LEU A 212 -10.39 -7.14 12.69
CA LEU A 212 -10.96 -7.33 11.37
C LEU A 212 -9.93 -7.86 10.36
N PHE A 213 -8.69 -7.39 10.45
CA PHE A 213 -7.59 -7.89 9.63
C PHE A 213 -7.37 -9.39 9.87
N CYS A 214 -7.27 -9.83 11.13
CA CYS A 214 -7.20 -11.24 11.52
C CYS A 214 -8.39 -12.04 10.99
N LEU A 215 -9.62 -11.53 11.16
CA LEU A 215 -10.83 -12.19 10.68
C LEU A 215 -10.82 -12.37 9.16
N GLY A 216 -10.33 -11.39 8.39
CA GLY A 216 -10.17 -11.51 6.94
C GLY A 216 -9.30 -12.71 6.54
N TYR A 217 -8.13 -12.85 7.16
CA TYR A 217 -7.24 -13.99 6.91
C TYR A 217 -7.83 -15.33 7.39
N MET A 218 -8.48 -15.36 8.55
CA MET A 218 -9.17 -16.55 9.04
C MET A 218 -10.28 -17.01 8.09
N LEU A 219 -11.10 -16.08 7.58
CA LEU A 219 -12.15 -16.37 6.60
C LEU A 219 -11.57 -16.89 5.28
N TYR A 220 -10.47 -16.33 4.82
CA TYR A 220 -9.81 -16.79 3.60
C TYR A 220 -9.25 -18.22 3.73
N PHE A 221 -8.59 -18.54 4.85
CA PHE A 221 -8.10 -19.89 5.11
C PHE A 221 -9.25 -20.90 5.24
N MET A 222 -10.32 -20.51 5.94
CA MET A 222 -11.54 -21.31 6.06
C MET A 222 -12.17 -21.56 4.68
N LEU A 223 -12.22 -20.55 3.81
CA LEU A 223 -12.74 -20.69 2.46
C LEU A 223 -11.95 -21.73 1.67
N TRP A 224 -10.62 -21.67 1.69
CA TRP A 224 -9.80 -22.66 1.02
C TRP A 224 -9.98 -24.07 1.59
N ALA A 225 -10.07 -24.21 2.90
CA ALA A 225 -10.38 -25.50 3.52
C ALA A 225 -11.74 -26.06 3.04
N VAL A 226 -12.75 -25.21 2.91
CA VAL A 226 -14.07 -25.60 2.38
C VAL A 226 -13.98 -25.99 0.90
N VAL A 227 -13.36 -25.18 0.04
CA VAL A 227 -13.20 -25.46 -1.39
C VAL A 227 -12.48 -26.79 -1.61
N VAL A 228 -11.37 -27.01 -0.89
CA VAL A 228 -10.59 -28.25 -0.97
C VAL A 228 -11.40 -29.46 -0.51
N THR A 229 -12.07 -29.36 0.63
CA THR A 229 -12.89 -30.47 1.14
C THR A 229 -14.08 -30.77 0.22
N ALA A 230 -14.73 -29.73 -0.31
CA ALA A 230 -15.87 -29.88 -1.21
C ALA A 230 -15.44 -30.50 -2.55
N CYS A 231 -14.34 -30.07 -3.15
CA CYS A 231 -13.79 -30.70 -4.36
C CYS A 231 -13.43 -32.17 -4.11
N SER A 232 -12.73 -32.46 -3.00
CA SER A 232 -12.42 -33.85 -2.63
C SER A 232 -13.66 -34.72 -2.45
N THR A 233 -14.79 -34.13 -2.07
CA THR A 233 -16.07 -34.84 -1.92
C THR A 233 -16.78 -35.03 -3.26
N LEU A 234 -16.70 -34.06 -4.17
CA LEU A 234 -17.38 -34.07 -5.47
C LEU A 234 -16.73 -35.01 -6.49
N PHE A 235 -15.40 -35.15 -6.46
CA PHE A 235 -14.68 -35.98 -7.42
C PHE A 235 -14.43 -37.39 -6.88
N GLU A 236 -14.57 -38.39 -7.75
CA GLU A 236 -14.31 -39.78 -7.40
C GLU A 236 -12.82 -40.05 -7.21
N LYS A 237 -12.00 -39.54 -8.14
CA LYS A 237 -10.56 -39.74 -8.13
C LYS A 237 -9.81 -38.60 -7.44
N SER A 238 -8.82 -38.93 -6.63
CA SER A 238 -7.95 -37.96 -5.95
C SER A 238 -7.12 -37.15 -6.95
N SER A 239 -6.69 -37.77 -8.06
CA SER A 239 -6.01 -37.07 -9.15
C SER A 239 -6.90 -36.01 -9.80
N ALA A 240 -8.18 -36.31 -10.05
CA ALA A 240 -9.13 -35.36 -10.61
C ALA A 240 -9.41 -34.19 -9.64
N SER A 241 -9.60 -34.49 -8.35
CA SER A 241 -9.73 -33.46 -7.29
C SER A 241 -8.52 -32.52 -7.27
N PHE A 242 -7.30 -33.08 -7.30
CA PHE A 242 -6.07 -32.31 -7.34
C PHE A 242 -5.99 -31.41 -8.58
N THR A 243 -6.19 -31.96 -9.78
CA THR A 243 -6.13 -31.19 -11.03
C THR A 243 -7.10 -30.01 -11.03
N VAL A 244 -8.35 -30.24 -10.60
CA VAL A 244 -9.37 -29.17 -10.55
C VAL A 244 -9.00 -28.12 -9.51
N LEU A 245 -8.51 -28.52 -8.33
CA LEU A 245 -8.07 -27.57 -7.30
C LEU A 245 -6.90 -26.71 -7.76
N ILE A 246 -5.95 -27.28 -8.50
CA ILE A 246 -4.85 -26.52 -9.10
C ILE A 246 -5.37 -25.52 -10.13
N VAL A 247 -6.34 -25.89 -10.97
CA VAL A 247 -6.96 -24.95 -11.92
C VAL A 247 -7.71 -23.82 -11.19
N ILE A 248 -8.44 -24.13 -10.13
CA ILE A 248 -9.14 -23.14 -9.29
C ILE A 248 -8.12 -22.19 -8.65
N TRP A 249 -7.05 -22.72 -8.06
CA TRP A 249 -5.95 -21.93 -7.48
C TRP A 249 -5.27 -21.05 -8.51
N MET A 250 -4.94 -21.62 -9.67
CA MET A 250 -4.28 -20.90 -10.76
C MET A 250 -5.15 -19.73 -11.23
N SER A 251 -6.46 -19.97 -11.34
CA SER A 251 -7.45 -18.98 -11.73
C SER A 251 -7.60 -17.89 -10.67
N ALA A 252 -7.84 -18.27 -9.41
CA ALA A 252 -8.14 -17.35 -8.32
C ALA A 252 -6.92 -16.54 -7.85
N CYS A 253 -5.77 -17.18 -7.66
CA CYS A 253 -4.60 -16.57 -7.02
C CYS A 253 -3.65 -15.86 -8.00
N ILE A 254 -3.70 -16.17 -9.30
CA ILE A 254 -2.72 -15.66 -10.26
C ILE A 254 -3.40 -15.07 -11.50
N LEU A 255 -4.25 -15.83 -12.19
CA LEU A 255 -4.85 -15.38 -13.45
C LEU A 255 -5.78 -14.19 -13.24
N LEU A 256 -6.77 -14.29 -12.34
CA LEU A 256 -7.74 -13.22 -12.10
C LEU A 256 -7.12 -11.93 -11.57
N PRO A 257 -6.17 -11.94 -10.60
CA PRO A 257 -5.45 -10.74 -10.22
C PRO A 257 -4.71 -10.08 -11.38
N ARG A 258 -4.06 -10.88 -12.25
CA ARG A 258 -3.35 -10.37 -13.43
C ARG A 258 -4.30 -9.80 -14.47
N MET A 259 -5.40 -10.49 -14.75
CA MET A 259 -6.46 -10.00 -15.63
C MET A 259 -7.06 -8.70 -15.10
N GLY A 260 -7.31 -8.60 -13.79
CA GLY A 260 -7.80 -7.37 -13.18
C GLY A 260 -6.87 -6.18 -13.43
N SER A 261 -5.56 -6.38 -13.27
CA SER A 261 -4.57 -5.35 -13.60
C SER A 261 -4.52 -5.02 -15.09
N SER A 262 -4.54 -6.02 -15.98
CA SER A 262 -4.50 -5.79 -17.43
C SER A 262 -5.76 -5.08 -17.95
N VAL A 263 -6.94 -5.44 -17.42
CA VAL A 263 -8.20 -4.80 -17.76
C VAL A 263 -8.23 -3.37 -17.25
N ALA A 264 -7.77 -3.14 -16.01
CA ALA A 264 -7.63 -1.80 -15.44
C ALA A 264 -6.78 -0.88 -16.33
N THR A 265 -5.59 -1.32 -16.75
CA THR A 265 -4.72 -0.52 -17.63
C THR A 265 -5.25 -0.34 -19.05
N SER A 266 -6.15 -1.22 -19.50
CA SER A 266 -6.76 -1.11 -20.84
C SER A 266 -7.97 -0.18 -20.84
N LEU A 267 -8.76 -0.17 -19.76
CA LEU A 267 -9.94 0.69 -19.62
C LEU A 267 -9.58 2.12 -19.19
N GLU A 268 -8.54 2.26 -18.37
CA GLU A 268 -8.02 3.55 -17.88
C GLU A 268 -6.54 3.67 -18.27
N PRO A 269 -6.21 3.98 -19.55
CA PRO A 269 -4.83 4.13 -19.97
C PRO A 269 -4.19 5.36 -19.31
N SER A 270 -3.06 5.16 -18.64
CA SER A 270 -2.25 6.26 -18.11
C SER A 270 -1.12 6.60 -19.07
N ILE A 271 -0.85 7.89 -19.29
CA ILE A 271 0.28 8.33 -20.10
C ILE A 271 1.62 7.91 -19.47
N GLY A 272 2.63 7.67 -20.31
CA GLY A 272 3.97 7.34 -19.82
C GLY A 272 4.60 8.52 -19.07
N LYS A 273 5.46 8.25 -18.09
CA LYS A 273 6.12 9.30 -17.28
C LYS A 273 6.77 10.39 -18.15
N LEU A 274 7.51 9.99 -19.19
CA LEU A 274 8.19 10.94 -20.08
C LEU A 274 7.21 11.85 -20.81
N GLU A 275 6.09 11.30 -21.30
CA GLU A 275 5.04 12.08 -21.97
C GLU A 275 4.34 13.03 -20.99
N ALA A 276 4.09 12.58 -19.76
CA ALA A 276 3.54 13.41 -18.70
C ALA A 276 4.46 14.60 -18.39
N ASP A 277 5.76 14.34 -18.21
CA ASP A 277 6.77 15.36 -17.92
C ASP A 277 6.82 16.41 -19.05
N PHE A 278 6.75 15.99 -20.32
CA PHE A 278 6.68 16.92 -21.46
C PHE A 278 5.41 17.78 -21.48
N LYS A 279 4.25 17.19 -21.19
CA LYS A 279 2.97 17.93 -21.13
C LYS A 279 2.95 18.95 -19.99
N VAL A 280 3.51 18.61 -18.83
CA VAL A 280 3.66 19.55 -17.71
C VAL A 280 4.56 20.70 -18.12
N GLU A 281 5.73 20.41 -18.68
CA GLU A 281 6.69 21.43 -19.13
C GLU A 281 6.10 22.34 -20.22
N GLU A 282 5.40 21.79 -21.20
CA GLU A 282 4.69 22.55 -22.24
C GLU A 282 3.65 23.51 -21.63
N LYS A 283 2.84 23.01 -20.68
CA LYS A 283 1.83 23.83 -20.01
C LYS A 283 2.47 24.91 -19.14
N LEU A 284 3.57 24.61 -18.44
CA LEU A 284 4.31 25.59 -17.66
C LEU A 284 4.88 26.71 -18.53
N ARG A 285 5.45 26.38 -19.71
CA ARG A 285 5.92 27.39 -20.67
C ARG A 285 4.79 28.29 -21.18
N SER A 286 3.57 27.75 -21.32
CA SER A 286 2.41 28.55 -21.73
C SER A 286 1.96 29.60 -20.69
N LEU A 287 2.42 29.50 -19.44
CA LEU A 287 2.08 30.46 -18.39
C LEU A 287 2.84 31.79 -18.50
N GLY A 288 3.85 31.87 -19.39
CA GLY A 288 4.77 32.98 -19.49
C GLY A 288 6.16 32.67 -18.92
N ASP A 289 7.14 33.53 -19.23
CA ASP A 289 8.48 33.42 -18.64
C ASP A 289 8.57 34.28 -17.38
N GLY A 290 8.81 33.63 -16.24
CA GLY A 290 9.10 34.24 -14.93
C GLY A 290 10.22 35.29 -14.94
N HIS A 291 11.07 35.25 -15.97
CA HIS A 291 12.24 36.12 -16.14
C HIS A 291 12.03 37.18 -17.23
N ASP A 292 10.91 37.16 -17.95
CA ASP A 292 10.57 38.22 -18.90
C ASP A 292 9.84 39.36 -18.20
N VAL A 293 10.52 40.50 -18.10
CA VAL A 293 10.00 41.74 -17.49
C VAL A 293 8.80 42.30 -18.27
N ASN A 294 8.61 41.88 -19.52
CA ASN A 294 7.50 42.32 -20.38
C ASN A 294 6.32 41.36 -20.39
N ASP A 295 6.34 40.27 -19.60
CA ASP A 295 5.18 39.39 -19.50
C ASP A 295 3.96 40.19 -19.03
N PRO A 296 2.80 40.11 -19.72
CA PRO A 296 1.61 40.85 -19.34
C PRO A 296 1.17 40.63 -17.88
N ALA A 297 1.41 39.44 -17.33
CA ALA A 297 1.10 39.13 -15.94
C ALA A 297 2.02 39.88 -14.96
N PHE A 298 3.32 39.98 -15.25
CA PHE A 298 4.26 40.74 -14.41
C PHE A 298 4.10 42.25 -14.55
N VAL A 299 3.74 42.73 -15.75
CA VAL A 299 3.41 44.13 -15.98
C VAL A 299 2.18 44.54 -15.15
N THR A 300 1.13 43.73 -15.18
CA THR A 300 -0.09 43.95 -14.38
C THR A 300 0.23 43.90 -12.88
N LEU A 301 0.95 42.86 -12.43
CA LEU A 301 1.37 42.72 -11.03
C LEU A 301 2.17 43.93 -10.53
N LYS A 302 3.09 44.44 -11.36
CA LYS A 302 3.87 45.64 -11.06
C LYS A 302 2.96 46.86 -10.93
N GLN A 303 2.06 47.10 -11.88
CA GLN A 303 1.14 48.24 -11.86
C GLN A 303 0.24 48.20 -10.62
N ASP A 304 -0.36 47.05 -10.31
CA ASP A 304 -1.22 46.86 -9.14
C ASP A 304 -0.48 47.13 -7.82
N LEU A 305 0.80 46.75 -7.74
CA LEU A 305 1.63 47.01 -6.55
C LEU A 305 1.97 48.49 -6.40
N LEU A 306 2.36 49.16 -7.49
CA LEU A 306 2.66 50.60 -7.48
C LEU A 306 1.43 51.41 -7.05
N GLU A 307 0.25 51.05 -7.57
CA GLU A 307 -1.03 51.67 -7.18
C GLU A 307 -1.36 51.39 -5.71
N LYS A 308 -1.24 50.12 -5.26
CA LYS A 308 -1.52 49.71 -3.87
C LYS A 308 -0.67 50.46 -2.85
N TYR A 309 0.60 50.70 -3.15
CA TYR A 309 1.52 51.40 -2.26
C TYR A 309 1.62 52.90 -2.54
N ASN A 310 0.94 53.40 -3.58
CA ASN A 310 0.96 54.80 -4.02
C ASN A 310 2.39 55.33 -4.24
N VAL A 311 3.17 54.59 -5.05
CA VAL A 311 4.55 54.93 -5.43
C VAL A 311 4.75 54.86 -6.94
N ASP A 312 5.69 55.64 -7.46
CA ASP A 312 5.93 55.75 -8.91
C ASP A 312 7.00 54.76 -9.42
N SER A 313 7.82 54.20 -8.52
CA SER A 313 8.89 53.24 -8.86
C SER A 313 8.90 52.01 -7.95
N VAL A 314 9.44 50.91 -8.48
CA VAL A 314 9.68 49.66 -7.74
C VAL A 314 10.69 49.88 -6.60
N ASP A 315 11.64 50.80 -6.79
CA ASP A 315 12.65 51.14 -5.79
C ASP A 315 12.07 51.78 -4.53
N ASP A 316 10.87 52.35 -4.63
CA ASP A 316 10.17 53.03 -3.54
C ASP A 316 9.17 52.09 -2.81
N LEU A 317 9.04 50.84 -3.26
CA LEU A 317 8.18 49.86 -2.61
C LEU A 317 8.72 49.51 -1.21
N PRO A 318 7.85 49.41 -0.18
CA PRO A 318 8.25 49.00 1.17
C PRO A 318 8.49 47.48 1.28
N VAL A 319 8.49 46.76 0.15
CA VAL A 319 8.60 45.30 0.06
C VAL A 319 9.50 44.94 -1.11
N ASN A 320 10.15 43.78 -1.03
CA ASN A 320 11.00 43.29 -2.11
C ASN A 320 10.17 42.78 -3.29
N PHE A 321 10.24 43.49 -4.41
CA PHE A 321 9.51 43.14 -5.63
C PHE A 321 9.91 41.79 -6.23
N ARG A 322 11.19 41.39 -6.18
CA ARG A 322 11.64 40.06 -6.65
C ARG A 322 11.04 38.95 -5.80
N GLY A 323 10.90 39.16 -4.49
CA GLY A 323 10.20 38.25 -3.59
C GLY A 323 8.72 38.09 -3.98
N ILE A 324 8.04 39.18 -4.33
CA ILE A 324 6.63 39.15 -4.76
C ILE A 324 6.48 38.40 -6.09
N VAL A 325 7.37 38.66 -7.05
CA VAL A 325 7.42 37.96 -8.34
C VAL A 325 7.61 36.46 -8.12
N ALA A 326 8.59 36.06 -7.29
CA ALA A 326 8.84 34.65 -6.97
C ALA A 326 7.63 33.99 -6.28
N GLN A 327 6.98 34.71 -5.36
CA GLN A 327 5.78 34.24 -4.68
C GLN A 327 4.63 33.98 -5.68
N TYR A 328 4.39 34.95 -6.56
CA TYR A 328 3.35 34.90 -7.57
C TYR A 328 3.59 33.81 -8.63
N SER A 329 4.83 33.70 -9.13
CA SER A 329 5.20 32.68 -10.11
C SER A 329 5.05 31.28 -9.54
N GLU A 330 5.51 31.04 -8.31
CA GLU A 330 5.41 29.75 -7.65
C GLU A 330 3.95 29.31 -7.47
N GLN A 331 3.06 30.24 -7.07
CA GLN A 331 1.63 29.93 -6.92
C GLN A 331 0.99 29.54 -8.26
N ARG A 332 1.31 30.25 -9.34
CA ARG A 332 0.79 29.94 -10.69
C ARG A 332 1.29 28.61 -11.22
N GLN A 333 2.58 28.33 -11.05
CA GLN A 333 3.18 27.06 -11.48
C GLN A 333 2.63 25.88 -10.68
N ALA A 334 2.46 26.04 -9.35
CA ALA A 334 1.91 25.02 -8.49
C ALA A 334 0.49 24.60 -8.89
N VAL A 335 -0.35 25.51 -9.40
CA VAL A 335 -1.68 25.16 -9.92
C VAL A 335 -1.58 24.14 -11.05
N VAL A 336 -0.72 24.39 -12.04
CA VAL A 336 -0.52 23.48 -13.18
C VAL A 336 0.05 22.14 -12.72
N ILE A 337 1.11 22.16 -11.91
CA ILE A 337 1.75 20.94 -11.41
C ILE A 337 0.75 20.07 -10.64
N ASN A 338 -0.04 20.69 -9.75
CA ASN A 338 -1.02 19.98 -8.94
C ASN A 338 -2.20 19.45 -9.76
N GLU A 339 -2.61 20.14 -10.82
CA GLU A 339 -3.63 19.64 -11.75
C GLU A 339 -3.18 18.33 -12.42
N PHE A 340 -1.97 18.29 -12.97
CA PHE A 340 -1.42 17.08 -13.58
C PHE A 340 -1.19 15.96 -12.56
N ALA A 341 -0.69 16.30 -11.37
CA ALA A 341 -0.47 15.34 -10.30
C ALA A 341 -1.78 14.69 -9.83
N GLU A 342 -2.83 15.50 -9.65
CA GLU A 342 -4.15 15.00 -9.25
C GLU A 342 -4.80 14.17 -10.36
N SER A 343 -4.70 14.59 -11.63
CA SER A 343 -5.18 13.79 -12.78
C SER A 343 -4.56 12.39 -12.78
N ARG A 344 -3.22 12.31 -12.65
CA ARG A 344 -2.50 11.03 -12.58
C ARG A 344 -2.95 10.19 -11.38
N MET A 345 -3.10 10.80 -10.20
CA MET A 345 -3.57 10.08 -9.01
C MET A 345 -4.99 9.54 -9.20
N GLN A 346 -5.88 10.28 -9.88
CA GLN A 346 -7.23 9.80 -10.19
C GLN A 346 -7.23 8.63 -11.19
N GLU A 347 -6.38 8.66 -12.22
CA GLU A 347 -6.17 7.54 -13.14
C GLU A 347 -5.69 6.28 -12.41
N GLU A 348 -4.67 6.42 -11.54
CA GLU A 348 -4.15 5.33 -10.72
C GLU A 348 -5.22 4.75 -9.77
N LEU A 349 -6.06 5.61 -9.18
CA LEU A 349 -7.19 5.19 -8.33
C LEU A 349 -8.28 4.48 -9.13
N ALA A 350 -8.59 4.96 -10.34
CA ALA A 350 -9.56 4.32 -11.22
C ALA A 350 -9.10 2.91 -11.62
N GLN A 351 -7.83 2.77 -12.01
CA GLN A 351 -7.22 1.46 -12.28
C GLN A 351 -7.29 0.54 -11.06
N ALA A 352 -6.93 1.04 -9.87
CA ALA A 352 -7.00 0.26 -8.64
C ALA A 352 -8.43 -0.20 -8.34
N ARG A 353 -9.44 0.67 -8.47
CA ARG A 353 -10.86 0.32 -8.26
C ARG A 353 -11.33 -0.77 -9.23
N ILE A 354 -10.99 -0.68 -10.51
CA ILE A 354 -11.32 -1.69 -11.52
C ILE A 354 -10.68 -3.03 -11.16
N ALA A 355 -9.38 -3.03 -10.86
CA ALA A 355 -8.67 -4.26 -10.50
C ALA A 355 -9.27 -4.93 -9.25
N ARG A 356 -9.69 -4.14 -8.24
CA ARG A 356 -10.32 -4.67 -7.02
C ARG A 356 -11.75 -5.20 -7.23
N GLN A 357 -12.45 -4.84 -8.31
CA GLN A 357 -13.74 -5.47 -8.64
C GLN A 357 -13.59 -6.96 -8.99
N PHE A 358 -12.41 -7.41 -9.39
CA PHE A 358 -12.14 -8.84 -9.56
C PHE A 358 -12.22 -9.62 -8.24
N GLY A 359 -12.33 -8.94 -7.09
CA GLY A 359 -12.66 -9.59 -5.82
C GLY A 359 -14.02 -10.30 -5.80
N TRP A 360 -14.97 -9.89 -6.65
CA TRP A 360 -16.21 -10.64 -6.89
C TRP A 360 -15.97 -12.01 -7.53
N LEU A 361 -14.87 -12.16 -8.28
CA LEU A 361 -14.50 -13.38 -8.99
C LEU A 361 -13.35 -14.15 -8.33
N SER A 362 -12.60 -13.52 -7.42
CA SER A 362 -11.49 -14.13 -6.71
C SER A 362 -11.49 -13.73 -5.23
N PRO A 363 -11.56 -14.70 -4.30
CA PRO A 363 -11.42 -14.41 -2.87
C PRO A 363 -10.02 -13.88 -2.53
N THR A 364 -9.01 -14.17 -3.36
CA THR A 364 -7.64 -13.66 -3.18
C THR A 364 -7.58 -12.15 -3.47
N VAL A 365 -8.25 -11.68 -4.54
CA VAL A 365 -8.34 -10.25 -4.83
C VAL A 365 -9.14 -9.53 -3.75
N ALA A 366 -10.25 -10.13 -3.29
CA ALA A 366 -11.06 -9.56 -2.22
C ALA A 366 -10.25 -9.41 -0.91
N LEU A 367 -9.55 -10.47 -0.47
CA LEU A 367 -8.74 -10.41 0.74
C LEU A 367 -7.59 -9.42 0.59
N ARG A 368 -6.90 -9.39 -0.55
CA ARG A 368 -5.79 -8.44 -0.77
C ARG A 368 -6.25 -6.98 -0.72
N SER A 369 -7.40 -6.70 -1.32
CA SER A 369 -7.99 -5.35 -1.31
C SER A 369 -8.38 -4.95 0.11
N PHE A 370 -9.01 -5.87 0.84
CA PHE A 370 -9.39 -5.68 2.23
C PHE A 370 -8.18 -5.49 3.16
N SER A 371 -7.15 -6.35 3.03
CA SER A 371 -5.96 -6.32 3.88
C SER A 371 -5.13 -5.06 3.65
N THR A 372 -4.92 -4.63 2.40
CA THR A 372 -4.11 -3.43 2.09
C THR A 372 -4.74 -2.13 2.59
N LEU A 373 -6.07 -2.00 2.47
CA LEU A 373 -6.81 -0.85 3.01
C LEU A 373 -6.79 -0.84 4.54
N LEU A 374 -7.06 -2.00 5.16
CA LEU A 374 -6.96 -2.12 6.61
C LEU A 374 -5.54 -2.00 7.12
N ALA A 375 -4.50 -2.30 6.35
CA ALA A 375 -3.11 -2.12 6.76
C ALA A 375 -2.63 -0.67 6.58
N GLY A 376 -3.35 0.16 5.82
CA GLY A 376 -2.91 1.51 5.50
C GLY A 376 -1.79 1.53 4.46
N THR A 377 -1.63 0.47 3.68
CA THR A 377 -0.60 0.30 2.64
C THR A 377 -1.20 0.32 1.24
N SER A 378 -2.35 0.99 1.10
CA SER A 378 -3.08 1.16 -0.15
C SER A 378 -2.54 2.33 -0.99
N ILE A 379 -2.90 2.36 -2.27
CA ILE A 379 -2.54 3.49 -3.15
C ILE A 379 -3.18 4.79 -2.68
N GLU A 380 -4.37 4.74 -2.09
CA GLU A 380 -5.04 5.88 -1.45
C GLU A 380 -4.17 6.50 -0.36
N THR A 381 -3.58 5.66 0.49
CA THR A 381 -2.66 6.12 1.54
C THR A 381 -1.43 6.77 0.94
N HIS A 382 -0.87 6.17 -0.12
CA HIS A 382 0.29 6.75 -0.80
C HIS A 382 -0.03 8.11 -1.43
N HIS A 383 -1.17 8.25 -2.10
CA HIS A 383 -1.63 9.53 -2.65
C HIS A 383 -1.85 10.58 -1.58
N ARG A 384 -2.35 10.19 -0.39
CA ARG A 384 -2.44 11.11 0.74
C ARG A 384 -1.06 11.63 1.15
N PHE A 385 -0.07 10.74 1.25
CA PHE A 385 1.32 11.14 1.52
C PHE A 385 1.84 12.14 0.48
N LEU A 386 1.59 11.92 -0.81
CA LEU A 386 1.98 12.87 -1.87
C LEU A 386 1.32 14.25 -1.68
N ARG A 387 0.02 14.29 -1.35
CA ARG A 387 -0.72 15.54 -1.14
C ARG A 387 -0.27 16.28 0.12
N GLU A 388 -0.01 15.56 1.22
CA GLU A 388 0.50 16.17 2.46
C GLU A 388 1.91 16.71 2.28
N ALA A 389 2.78 15.99 1.57
CA ALA A 389 4.12 16.45 1.21
C ALA A 389 4.09 17.71 0.33
N GLU A 390 3.18 17.77 -0.65
CA GLU A 390 2.98 18.96 -1.49
C GLU A 390 2.44 20.15 -0.68
N MET A 391 1.51 19.90 0.25
CA MET A 391 0.99 20.94 1.13
C MET A 391 2.11 21.54 1.99
N LEU A 392 2.96 20.69 2.59
CA LEU A 392 4.12 21.15 3.34
C LEU A 392 5.10 21.92 2.45
N ARG A 393 5.40 21.40 1.25
CA ARG A 393 6.25 22.07 0.26
C ARG A 393 5.77 23.48 -0.02
N MET A 394 4.48 23.62 -0.36
CA MET A 394 3.90 24.93 -0.64
C MET A 394 3.91 25.85 0.58
N GLN A 395 3.65 25.33 1.78
CA GLN A 395 3.69 26.13 3.01
C GLN A 395 5.07 26.72 3.27
N PHE A 396 6.13 25.90 3.28
CA PHE A 396 7.47 26.42 3.59
C PHE A 396 8.03 27.26 2.43
N VAL A 397 7.79 26.90 1.16
CA VAL A 397 8.26 27.69 0.00
C VAL A 397 7.59 29.07 0.00
N GLN A 398 6.27 29.14 0.23
CA GLN A 398 5.57 30.42 0.35
C GLN A 398 6.00 31.20 1.60
N GLY A 399 6.31 30.51 2.70
CA GLY A 399 6.92 31.11 3.89
C GLY A 399 8.27 31.76 3.59
N LEU A 400 9.16 31.07 2.88
CA LEU A 400 10.46 31.60 2.46
C LEU A 400 10.32 32.75 1.46
N ASN A 401 9.37 32.67 0.53
CA ASN A 401 9.07 33.78 -0.38
C ASN A 401 8.55 35.01 0.39
N LYS A 402 7.72 34.81 1.43
CA LYS A 402 7.29 35.90 2.31
C LYS A 402 8.46 36.54 3.07
N VAL A 403 9.41 35.73 3.54
CA VAL A 403 10.66 36.24 4.14
C VAL A 403 11.45 37.06 3.11
N HIS A 404 11.53 36.61 1.86
CA HIS A 404 12.15 37.38 0.76
C HIS A 404 11.47 38.75 0.60
N VAL A 405 10.14 38.77 0.56
CA VAL A 405 9.32 39.99 0.42
C VAL A 405 9.54 40.97 1.58
N GLU A 406 9.52 40.48 2.82
CA GLU A 406 9.41 41.32 4.01
C GLU A 406 10.75 41.63 4.70
N LYS A 407 11.79 40.80 4.50
CA LYS A 407 13.02 40.84 5.30
C LYS A 407 14.28 41.12 4.49
N LEU A 408 14.27 40.96 3.17
CA LEU A 408 15.43 41.25 2.33
C LEU A 408 15.26 42.57 1.59
N ASP A 409 16.13 43.54 1.87
CA ASP A 409 16.12 44.83 1.18
C ASP A 409 16.25 44.67 -0.35
N TYR A 410 15.42 45.40 -1.09
CA TYR A 410 15.34 45.28 -2.54
C TYR A 410 16.62 45.72 -3.26
N LYS A 411 17.28 46.79 -2.77
CA LYS A 411 18.51 47.31 -3.39
C LYS A 411 19.69 46.36 -3.16
N LEU A 412 19.80 45.82 -1.95
CA LEU A 412 20.77 44.77 -1.65
C LEU A 412 20.57 43.54 -2.55
N ASP A 413 19.32 43.08 -2.68
CA ASP A 413 18.97 41.94 -3.55
C ASP A 413 19.29 42.21 -5.04
N MET A 414 19.03 43.42 -5.53
CA MET A 414 19.40 43.80 -6.91
C MET A 414 20.90 43.70 -7.16
N SER A 415 21.71 44.18 -6.23
CA SER A 415 23.17 44.21 -6.32
C SER A 415 23.87 42.88 -5.98
N ARG A 416 23.12 41.83 -5.62
CA ARG A 416 23.67 40.57 -5.09
C ARG A 416 24.69 39.87 -6.00
N ASN A 417 24.69 40.17 -7.29
CA ASN A 417 25.57 39.57 -8.28
C ASN A 417 26.76 40.47 -8.66
N ASP A 418 26.87 41.67 -8.07
CA ASP A 418 27.90 42.65 -8.43
C ASP A 418 29.28 42.26 -7.86
N SER A 419 29.32 41.62 -6.69
CA SER A 419 30.52 41.08 -6.05
C SER A 419 30.16 40.03 -4.98
N GLU A 420 31.17 39.29 -4.49
CA GLU A 420 31.01 38.35 -3.37
C GLU A 420 30.54 39.06 -2.08
N GLU A 421 31.09 40.24 -1.80
CA GLU A 421 30.69 41.08 -0.66
C GLU A 421 29.23 41.56 -0.77
N ALA A 422 28.72 41.79 -1.98
CA ALA A 422 27.32 42.14 -2.20
C ALA A 422 26.40 40.93 -2.02
N ALA A 423 26.83 39.75 -2.46
CA ALA A 423 26.12 38.48 -2.26
C ALA A 423 25.98 38.13 -0.76
N ASP A 424 27.01 38.41 0.03
CA ASP A 424 27.03 38.19 1.48
C ASP A 424 26.13 39.17 2.25
N LYS A 425 25.90 40.37 1.70
CA LYS A 425 24.94 41.33 2.26
C LYS A 425 23.49 41.03 1.88
N ALA A 426 23.26 40.35 0.76
CA ALA A 426 21.94 39.98 0.26
C ALA A 426 21.41 38.68 0.92
N VAL A 427 21.41 38.65 2.25
CA VAL A 427 20.98 37.50 3.07
C VAL A 427 20.03 37.94 4.19
N VAL A 428 19.29 36.99 4.73
CA VAL A 428 18.48 37.18 5.96
C VAL A 428 18.99 36.26 7.06
N GLN A 429 18.68 36.60 8.31
CA GLN A 429 19.09 35.83 9.49
C GLN A 429 18.50 34.42 9.50
N ALA A 430 19.27 33.46 10.01
CA ALA A 430 18.87 32.05 10.14
C ALA A 430 17.58 31.82 10.96
N SER A 431 17.22 32.76 11.85
CA SER A 431 15.96 32.70 12.61
C SER A 431 14.70 32.69 11.73
N ASN A 432 14.82 33.07 10.45
CA ASN A 432 13.72 33.02 9.49
C ASN A 432 13.47 31.62 8.91
N TRP A 433 14.31 30.61 9.19
CA TRP A 433 14.11 29.23 8.71
C TRP A 433 13.08 28.43 9.50
N ALA A 434 12.61 28.97 10.63
CA ALA A 434 11.50 28.42 11.43
C ALA A 434 10.12 28.54 10.74
N VAL A 435 10.08 28.35 9.42
CA VAL A 435 8.88 28.28 8.57
C VAL A 435 8.47 26.84 8.26
N LEU A 436 9.37 25.89 8.48
CA LEU A 436 9.10 24.46 8.31
C LEU A 436 8.26 23.96 9.48
N SER A 437 7.09 23.39 9.19
CA SER A 437 6.28 22.69 10.19
C SER A 437 6.82 21.27 10.39
N GLU A 438 6.73 20.74 11.60
CA GLU A 438 7.02 19.32 11.86
C GLU A 438 6.16 18.43 10.96
N PHE A 439 6.78 17.42 10.35
CA PHE A 439 6.09 16.50 9.45
C PHE A 439 6.11 15.08 9.99
N SER A 440 4.91 14.51 10.19
CA SER A 440 4.75 13.11 10.56
C SER A 440 3.57 12.52 9.80
N PHE A 441 3.87 11.61 8.85
CA PHE A 441 2.83 10.93 8.12
C PHE A 441 2.23 9.80 8.96
N GLN A 442 0.95 9.93 9.29
CA GLN A 442 0.22 8.92 10.08
C GLN A 442 -0.77 8.15 9.21
N PRO A 443 -1.04 6.86 9.50
CA PRO A 443 -2.13 6.13 8.89
C PRO A 443 -3.48 6.85 9.07
N GLU A 444 -4.42 6.58 8.16
CA GLU A 444 -5.75 7.15 8.28
C GLU A 444 -6.45 6.63 9.54
N ALA A 445 -7.37 7.42 10.08
CA ALA A 445 -8.15 7.02 11.24
C ALA A 445 -8.82 5.64 11.01
N PRO A 446 -8.90 4.78 12.03
CA PRO A 446 -9.46 3.42 11.91
C PRO A 446 -10.82 3.37 11.20
N VAL A 447 -11.71 4.31 11.50
CA VAL A 447 -13.06 4.39 10.91
C VAL A 447 -12.99 4.63 9.40
N ALA A 448 -12.08 5.48 8.92
CA ALA A 448 -11.90 5.75 7.50
C ALA A 448 -11.41 4.49 6.78
N ARG A 449 -10.39 3.81 7.31
CA ARG A 449 -9.87 2.54 6.76
C ARG A 449 -10.95 1.46 6.68
N LEU A 450 -11.77 1.34 7.73
CA LEU A 450 -12.91 0.42 7.73
C LEU A 450 -13.95 0.76 6.67
N SER A 451 -14.31 2.03 6.56
CA SER A 451 -15.29 2.48 5.58
C SER A 451 -14.82 2.20 4.14
N SER A 452 -13.55 2.46 3.85
CA SER A 452 -12.92 2.16 2.56
C SER A 452 -12.84 0.65 2.30
N ALA A 453 -12.67 -0.16 3.35
CA ALA A 453 -12.59 -1.62 3.24
C ALA A 453 -13.96 -2.33 3.14
N ALA A 454 -15.07 -1.64 3.40
CA ALA A 454 -16.39 -2.25 3.56
C ALA A 454 -16.88 -3.03 2.33
N MET A 455 -16.66 -2.50 1.13
CA MET A 455 -17.02 -3.16 -0.14
C MET A 455 -16.29 -4.51 -0.30
N TYR A 456 -15.01 -4.57 0.08
CA TYR A 456 -14.19 -5.77 -0.05
C TYR A 456 -14.51 -6.80 1.05
N CYS A 457 -14.98 -6.33 2.21
CA CYS A 457 -15.61 -7.20 3.20
C CYS A 457 -16.87 -7.88 2.64
N LEU A 458 -17.73 -7.15 1.92
CA LEU A 458 -18.90 -7.73 1.25
C LEU A 458 -18.51 -8.79 0.20
N GLN A 459 -17.45 -8.55 -0.57
CA GLN A 459 -16.91 -9.56 -1.49
C GLN A 459 -16.48 -10.83 -0.75
N LEU A 460 -15.78 -10.69 0.39
CA LEU A 460 -15.41 -11.86 1.21
C LEU A 460 -16.64 -12.59 1.77
N LEU A 461 -17.66 -11.86 2.21
CA LEU A 461 -18.91 -12.45 2.70
C LEU A 461 -19.69 -13.18 1.60
N LEU A 462 -19.71 -12.66 0.37
CA LEU A 462 -20.26 -13.37 -0.79
C LEU A 462 -19.57 -14.73 -0.95
N TRP A 463 -18.24 -14.74 -0.88
CA TRP A 463 -17.44 -15.94 -1.01
C TRP A 463 -17.66 -16.94 0.12
N VAL A 464 -17.95 -16.49 1.34
CA VAL A 464 -18.43 -17.36 2.42
C VAL A 464 -19.76 -18.01 2.05
N GLY A 465 -20.71 -17.25 1.49
CA GLY A 465 -21.97 -17.79 0.98
C GLY A 465 -21.78 -18.84 -0.11
N VAL A 466 -20.93 -18.56 -1.10
CA VAL A 466 -20.55 -19.50 -2.17
C VAL A 466 -19.93 -20.77 -1.59
N ALA A 467 -19.03 -20.65 -0.61
CA ALA A 467 -18.40 -21.79 0.05
C ALA A 467 -19.41 -22.68 0.79
N VAL A 468 -20.38 -22.07 1.49
CA VAL A 468 -21.47 -22.81 2.17
C VAL A 468 -22.35 -23.54 1.17
N LEU A 469 -22.71 -22.92 0.04
CA LEU A 469 -23.48 -23.56 -1.03
C LEU A 469 -22.71 -24.73 -1.66
N LEU A 470 -21.43 -24.53 -1.94
CA LEU A 470 -20.54 -25.56 -2.50
C LEU A 470 -20.43 -26.78 -1.56
N LEU A 471 -20.26 -26.54 -0.26
CA LEU A 471 -20.19 -27.62 0.74
C LEU A 471 -21.51 -28.39 0.83
N ASN A 472 -22.65 -27.69 0.84
CA ASN A 472 -23.97 -28.33 0.83
C ASN A 472 -24.18 -29.20 -0.43
N LEU A 473 -23.80 -28.69 -1.60
CA LEU A 473 -23.88 -29.44 -2.85
C LEU A 473 -22.99 -30.69 -2.82
N ALA A 474 -21.76 -30.54 -2.32
CA ALA A 474 -20.80 -31.63 -2.20
C ALA A 474 -21.31 -32.76 -1.29
N VAL A 475 -21.86 -32.42 -0.13
CA VAL A 475 -22.42 -33.42 0.80
C VAL A 475 -23.65 -34.12 0.21
N ARG A 476 -24.51 -33.39 -0.52
CA ARG A 476 -25.69 -33.99 -1.18
C ARG A 476 -25.28 -34.99 -2.28
N ARG A 477 -24.25 -34.65 -3.06
CA ARG A 477 -23.71 -35.50 -4.14
C ARG A 477 -22.74 -36.58 -3.66
N LEU A 478 -22.43 -36.64 -2.36
CA LEU A 478 -21.61 -37.70 -1.78
C LEU A 478 -22.36 -39.03 -1.86
N ASN A 479 -22.16 -39.74 -2.96
CA ASN A 479 -22.59 -41.12 -3.12
C ASN A 479 -21.42 -42.08 -2.85
N PRO A 480 -21.69 -43.22 -2.19
CA PRO A 480 -20.73 -44.30 -1.95
C PRO A 480 -20.24 -44.93 -3.26
#